data_AF-A0A1G5EWE1-F1
#
_entry.id   AF-A0A1G5EWE1-F1
#
_cell.length_a   1.000
_cell.length_b   1.000
_cell.length_c   1.000
_cell.angle_alpha   90.00
_cell.angle_beta   90.00
_cell.angle_gamma   90.00
#
_symmetry.space_group_name_H-M   'P 1'
#
loop_
_entity.id
_entity.type
_entity.pdbx_description
1 polymer ?
#
loop_
_entity_poly.entity_id
_entity_poly.type
_entity_poly.pdbx_seq_one_letter_code
_entity_poly.pdbx_strand_id
1 'polypeptide(L)'
;MIDAVEMTMFELKDKELHFEKNLEESENDDESLRIDKRERKCPEVPICQKVTLTIKEAAEYSNIGENKLYRLIAAPRCKFVLYVGRGKRLIKRREFEKFLESSIEV
;
A
#
# COMPACT_ATOMS: atom_id res chain seq x y z
N MET A 1 -6.39 35.49 12.40
CA MET A 1 -5.64 34.33 12.89
C MET A 1 -6.53 33.15 12.62
N ILE A 2 -6.16 32.29 11.68
CA ILE A 2 -6.95 31.11 11.32
C ILE A 2 -6.50 30.00 12.27
N ASP A 3 -7.44 29.42 13.00
CA ASP A 3 -7.18 28.63 14.21
C ASP A 3 -6.54 27.28 13.90
N ALA A 4 -5.55 26.88 14.70
CA ALA A 4 -4.83 25.61 14.58
C ALA A 4 -5.73 24.36 14.62
N VAL A 5 -6.99 24.51 15.03
CA VAL A 5 -8.01 23.46 15.04
C VAL A 5 -8.55 23.15 13.63
N GLU A 6 -8.61 24.13 12.72
CA GLU A 6 -8.99 23.86 11.32
C GLU A 6 -7.90 23.08 10.58
N MET A 7 -6.62 23.35 10.87
CA MET A 7 -5.50 22.60 10.27
C MET A 7 -5.52 21.12 10.67
N THR A 8 -5.86 20.78 11.91
CA THR A 8 -5.89 19.37 12.35
C THR A 8 -7.13 18.63 11.85
N MET A 9 -8.29 19.29 11.76
CA MET A 9 -9.47 18.69 11.12
C MET A 9 -9.26 18.46 9.62
N PHE A 10 -8.53 19.35 8.92
CA PHE A 10 -8.16 19.16 7.52
C PHE A 10 -7.21 17.96 7.34
N GLU A 11 -6.17 17.85 8.19
CA GLU A 11 -5.22 16.72 8.17
C GLU A 11 -5.86 15.36 8.53
N LEU A 12 -6.89 15.34 9.37
CA LEU A 12 -7.62 14.11 9.71
C LEU A 12 -8.59 13.69 8.59
N LYS A 13 -9.23 14.67 7.92
CA LYS A 13 -10.13 14.41 6.79
C LYS A 13 -9.37 13.92 5.55
N ASP A 14 -8.16 14.41 5.34
CA ASP A 14 -7.25 13.93 4.29
C ASP A 14 -6.73 12.51 4.55
N LYS A 15 -6.60 12.09 5.82
CA LYS A 15 -6.24 10.71 6.20
C LYS A 15 -7.39 9.73 6.03
N GLU A 16 -8.62 10.16 6.31
CA GLU A 16 -9.83 9.33 6.19
C GLU A 16 -10.24 9.13 4.71
N LEU A 17 -10.13 10.18 3.88
CA LEU A 17 -10.45 10.14 2.45
C LEU A 17 -9.51 9.25 1.62
N HIS A 18 -8.26 9.08 2.07
CA HIS A 18 -7.30 8.17 1.44
C HIS A 18 -7.55 6.70 1.78
N PHE A 19 -8.20 6.41 2.91
CA PHE A 19 -8.53 5.04 3.31
C PHE A 19 -9.72 4.50 2.51
N GLU A 20 -10.76 5.30 2.30
CA GLU A 20 -11.96 4.88 1.55
C GLU A 20 -11.69 4.73 0.04
N LYS A 21 -10.81 5.56 -0.56
CA LYS A 21 -10.46 5.45 -1.98
C LYS A 21 -9.60 4.23 -2.33
N ASN A 22 -9.00 3.57 -1.34
CA ASN A 22 -8.25 2.33 -1.56
C ASN A 22 -9.15 1.09 -1.70
N LEU A 23 -10.46 1.20 -1.45
CA LEU A 23 -11.39 0.08 -1.50
C LEU A 23 -11.96 -0.23 -2.90
N GLU A 24 -11.87 0.69 -3.87
CA GLU A 24 -12.53 0.53 -5.18
C GLU A 24 -11.59 0.25 -6.38
N GLU A 25 -10.25 0.27 -6.23
CA GLU A 25 -9.32 0.00 -7.34
C GLU A 25 -8.65 -1.39 -7.23
N SER A 26 -9.45 -2.45 -7.24
CA SER A 26 -8.91 -3.81 -7.35
C SER A 26 -9.76 -4.77 -8.18
N GLU A 27 -10.40 -4.26 -9.23
CA GLU A 27 -10.90 -5.09 -10.31
C GLU A 27 -10.48 -4.41 -11.62
N ASN A 28 -10.29 -5.20 -12.67
CA ASN A 28 -9.81 -4.83 -14.01
C ASN A 28 -8.28 -4.86 -14.18
N ASP A 29 -7.72 -6.05 -13.96
CA ASP A 29 -6.78 -6.56 -14.98
C ASP A 29 -7.64 -6.96 -16.20
N ASP A 30 -7.21 -6.51 -17.38
CA ASP A 30 -7.72 -6.78 -18.74
C ASP A 30 -8.89 -5.93 -19.32
N GLU A 31 -8.56 -5.31 -20.46
CA GLU A 31 -9.42 -4.89 -21.58
C GLU A 31 -10.21 -3.53 -21.53
N SER A 32 -9.56 -2.50 -22.12
CA SER A 32 -10.11 -1.50 -23.06
C SER A 32 -10.94 -0.27 -22.61
N LEU A 33 -10.25 0.89 -22.64
CA LEU A 33 -10.61 2.21 -23.20
C LEU A 33 -12.08 2.70 -23.21
N ARG A 34 -12.36 3.72 -22.37
CA ARG A 34 -12.79 5.09 -22.73
C ARG A 34 -13.34 5.80 -21.49
N ILE A 35 -12.46 6.40 -20.70
CA ILE A 35 -12.84 7.50 -19.82
C ILE A 35 -11.86 8.61 -20.12
N ASP A 36 -12.37 9.78 -20.50
CA ASP A 36 -11.65 11.05 -20.51
C ASP A 36 -11.15 11.35 -19.09
N LYS A 37 -10.05 10.70 -18.71
CA LYS A 37 -9.37 10.89 -17.45
C LYS A 37 -8.65 12.23 -17.56
N ARG A 38 -9.32 13.32 -17.15
CA ARG A 38 -8.60 14.50 -16.66
C ARG A 38 -7.55 13.98 -15.70
N GLU A 39 -6.28 14.12 -16.05
CA GLU A 39 -5.14 13.65 -15.27
C GLU A 39 -5.18 14.27 -13.88
N ARG A 40 -5.93 13.66 -12.96
CA ARG A 40 -5.67 13.86 -11.54
C ARG A 40 -4.42 13.07 -11.26
N LYS A 41 -3.27 13.71 -11.51
CA LYS A 41 -2.00 13.29 -10.94
C LYS A 41 -2.16 13.43 -9.43
N CYS A 42 -2.68 12.38 -8.79
CA CYS A 42 -2.64 12.29 -7.34
C CYS A 42 -1.18 12.43 -6.94
N PRO A 43 -0.86 13.20 -5.89
CA PRO A 43 0.52 13.30 -5.42
C PRO A 43 1.03 11.88 -5.14
N GLU A 44 2.02 11.45 -5.91
CA GLU A 44 2.65 10.16 -5.72
C GLU A 44 3.36 10.18 -4.37
N VAL A 45 2.79 9.47 -3.40
CA VAL A 45 3.43 9.30 -2.10
C VAL A 45 4.72 8.51 -2.31
N PRO A 46 5.88 8.98 -1.83
CA PRO A 46 7.12 8.24 -1.90
C PRO A 46 7.00 6.84 -1.29
N ILE A 47 7.74 5.86 -1.82
CA ILE A 47 7.72 4.47 -1.33
C ILE A 47 8.10 4.39 0.15
N CYS A 48 8.86 5.35 0.70
CA CYS A 48 9.21 5.41 2.11
C CYS A 48 8.12 5.97 3.03
N GLN A 49 7.04 6.55 2.48
CA GLN A 49 5.98 7.21 3.24
C GLN A 49 4.64 6.46 3.22
N LYS A 50 4.43 5.53 2.28
CA LYS A 50 3.23 4.67 2.26
C LYS A 50 3.03 3.87 3.56
N VAL A 51 1.85 3.38 3.89
CA VAL A 51 1.70 2.48 5.08
C VAL A 51 1.73 1.02 4.65
N THR A 52 1.15 0.76 3.49
CA THR A 52 1.13 -0.53 2.81
C THR A 52 1.84 -0.42 1.47
N LEU A 53 2.56 -1.47 1.11
CA LEU A 53 3.30 -1.59 -0.13
C LEU A 53 2.62 -2.62 -1.02
N THR A 54 2.62 -2.39 -2.33
CA THR A 54 2.37 -3.45 -3.30
C THR A 54 3.57 -4.41 -3.35
N ILE A 55 3.42 -5.57 -4.00
CA ILE A 55 4.52 -6.53 -4.13
C ILE A 55 5.71 -5.92 -4.89
N LYS A 56 5.43 -5.13 -5.93
CA LYS A 56 6.46 -4.41 -6.69
C LYS A 56 7.19 -3.39 -5.82
N GLU A 57 6.44 -2.56 -5.10
CA GLU A 57 7.03 -1.56 -4.20
C GLU A 57 7.81 -2.19 -3.05
N ALA A 58 7.35 -3.33 -2.52
CA ALA A 58 8.07 -4.06 -1.48
C ALA A 58 9.37 -4.67 -2.03
N ALA A 59 9.39 -5.10 -3.30
CA ALA A 59 10.58 -5.59 -3.96
C ALA A 59 11.62 -4.47 -4.11
N GLU A 60 11.18 -3.28 -4.54
CA GLU A 60 12.04 -2.09 -4.64
C GLU A 60 12.52 -1.60 -3.26
N TYR A 61 11.65 -1.63 -2.25
CA TYR A 61 11.97 -1.16 -0.90
C TYR A 61 12.97 -2.06 -0.17
N SER A 62 12.85 -3.38 -0.32
CA SER A 62 13.68 -4.36 0.42
C SER A 62 14.78 -5.02 -0.42
N ASN A 63 14.81 -4.78 -1.73
CA ASN A 63 15.63 -5.52 -2.70
C ASN A 63 15.37 -7.04 -2.69
N ILE A 64 14.18 -7.49 -2.28
CA ILE A 64 13.77 -8.90 -2.35
C ILE A 64 12.96 -9.11 -3.63
N GLY A 65 13.38 -10.06 -4.48
CA GLY A 65 12.68 -10.36 -5.73
C GLY A 65 11.22 -10.75 -5.52
N GLU A 66 10.34 -10.31 -6.43
CA GLU A 66 8.88 -10.52 -6.34
C GLU A 66 8.49 -11.98 -6.13
N ASN A 67 9.15 -12.91 -6.82
CA ASN A 67 8.90 -14.35 -6.67
C ASN A 67 9.11 -14.84 -5.22
N LYS A 68 10.11 -14.30 -4.51
CA LYS A 68 10.36 -14.63 -3.10
C LYS A 68 9.29 -14.00 -2.22
N LEU A 69 8.87 -12.76 -2.50
CA LEU A 69 7.75 -12.14 -1.79
C LEU A 69 6.45 -12.92 -1.97
N TYR A 70 6.11 -13.38 -3.17
CA TYR A 70 4.93 -14.23 -3.42
C TYR A 70 4.94 -15.51 -2.58
N ARG A 71 6.13 -16.12 -2.41
CA ARG A 71 6.29 -17.30 -1.54
C ARG A 71 6.15 -16.95 -0.05
N LEU A 72 6.72 -15.83 0.38
CA LEU A 72 6.63 -15.35 1.76
C LEU A 72 5.19 -15.03 2.18
N ILE A 73 4.43 -14.39 1.30
CA ILE A 73 3.03 -14.04 1.57
C ILE A 73 2.06 -15.22 1.41
N ALA A 74 2.48 -16.30 0.75
CA ALA A 74 1.69 -17.53 0.63
C ALA A 74 1.70 -18.37 1.91
N ALA A 75 2.56 -18.03 2.88
CA ALA A 75 2.61 -18.73 4.16
C ALA A 75 1.28 -18.60 4.92
N PRO A 76 0.74 -19.69 5.48
CA PRO A 76 -0.45 -19.63 6.31
C PRO A 76 -0.17 -18.76 7.55
N ARG A 77 -1.06 -17.80 7.85
CA ARG A 77 -0.97 -16.85 8.98
C ARG A 77 0.18 -15.83 8.88
N CYS A 78 0.46 -15.30 7.68
CA CYS A 78 1.42 -14.23 7.51
C CYS A 78 0.94 -12.91 8.15
N LYS A 79 1.73 -12.35 9.09
CA LYS A 79 1.35 -11.15 9.89
C LYS A 79 1.45 -9.83 9.12
N PHE A 80 2.33 -9.78 8.12
CA PHE A 80 2.60 -8.59 7.33
C PHE A 80 1.80 -8.51 6.03
N VAL A 81 0.90 -9.45 5.77
CA VAL A 81 0.03 -9.45 4.58
C VAL A 81 -1.35 -8.92 4.92
N LEU A 82 -1.86 -8.09 4.01
CA LEU A 82 -3.24 -7.63 3.99
C LEU A 82 -3.89 -8.12 2.69
N TYR A 83 -5.02 -8.81 2.82
CA TYR A 83 -5.85 -9.20 1.69
C TYR A 83 -6.93 -8.14 1.49
N VAL A 84 -6.94 -7.51 0.31
CA VAL A 84 -7.93 -6.48 -0.05
C VAL A 84 -8.77 -7.04 -1.19
N GLY A 85 -10.03 -7.34 -0.94
CA GLY A 85 -10.92 -7.89 -1.96
C GLY A 85 -10.46 -9.25 -2.52
N ARG A 86 -10.82 -9.54 -3.77
CA ARG A 86 -10.48 -10.79 -4.45
C ARG A 86 -9.13 -10.64 -5.15
N GLY A 87 -8.12 -11.35 -4.67
CA GLY A 87 -6.83 -11.49 -5.36
C GLY A 87 -5.78 -10.42 -5.04
N LYS A 88 -6.15 -9.22 -4.55
CA LYS A 88 -5.16 -8.18 -4.21
C LYS A 88 -4.55 -8.40 -2.84
N ARG A 89 -3.21 -8.38 -2.81
CA ARG A 89 -2.38 -8.58 -1.62
C ARG A 89 -1.49 -7.36 -1.45
N LEU A 90 -1.52 -6.79 -0.26
CA LEU A 90 -0.65 -5.69 0.15
C LEU A 90 0.21 -6.10 1.33
N ILE A 91 1.37 -5.48 1.46
CA ILE A 91 2.32 -5.74 2.53
C ILE A 91 2.29 -4.56 3.50
N LYS A 92 2.08 -4.80 4.79
CA LYS A 92 2.15 -3.78 5.85
C LYS A 92 3.62 -3.44 6.10
N ARG A 93 4.06 -2.20 5.82
CA ARG A 93 5.49 -1.85 5.91
C ARG A 93 6.06 -2.13 7.30
N ARG A 94 5.43 -1.63 8.36
CA ARG A 94 5.94 -1.77 9.74
C ARG A 94 6.09 -3.22 10.20
N GLU A 95 5.15 -4.08 9.82
CA GLU A 95 5.22 -5.51 10.19
C GLU A 95 6.22 -6.26 9.31
N PHE A 96 6.43 -5.81 8.07
CA PHE A 96 7.43 -6.34 7.17
C PHE A 96 8.86 -5.96 7.60
N GLU A 97 9.08 -4.72 8.02
CA GLU A 97 10.36 -4.28 8.62
C GLU A 97 10.72 -5.13 9.83
N LYS A 98 9.79 -5.34 10.77
CA LYS A 98 9.99 -6.25 11.92
C LYS A 98 10.30 -7.69 11.49
N PHE A 99 9.68 -8.16 10.40
CA PHE A 99 9.98 -9.49 9.86
C PHE A 99 11.43 -9.55 9.34
N LEU A 100 11.91 -8.52 8.66
CA LEU A 100 13.30 -8.43 8.19
C LEU A 100 14.31 -8.29 9.34
N GLU A 101 13.98 -7.53 10.38
CA GLU A 101 14.83 -7.40 11.58
C GLU A 101 14.94 -8.72 12.36
N SER A 102 13.85 -9.49 12.41
CA SER A 102 13.81 -10.77 13.12
C SER A 102 14.32 -11.95 12.30
N SER A 103 14.44 -11.81 10.98
CA SER A 103 15.02 -12.85 10.13
C SER A 103 16.53 -12.93 10.32
N ILE A 104 16.96 -13.78 11.25
CA ILE A 104 18.34 -14.25 11.37
C ILE A 104 18.45 -15.48 10.46
N GLU A 105 19.02 -15.33 9.27
CA GLU A 105 19.53 -16.51 8.53
C GLU A 105 20.83 -16.95 9.23
N VAL A 106 20.79 -18.11 9.91
CA VAL A 106 21.98 -18.82 10.42
C VAL A 106 22.46 -19.81 9.37
#